data_AF-A0A957HPC6-F1
#
_entry.id   AF-A0A957HPC6-F1
#
_cell.length_a   1.000
_cell.length_b   1.000
_cell.length_c   1.000
_cell.angle_alpha   90.00
_cell.angle_beta   90.00
_cell.angle_gamma   90.00
#
_symmetry.space_group_name_H-M   'P 1'
#
loop_
_entity.id
_entity.type
_entity.pdbx_description
1 polymer ?
#
loop_
_entity_poly.entity_id
_entity_poly.type
_entity_poly.pdbx_seq_one_letter_code
_entity_poly.pdbx_strand_id
1 'polypeptide(L)'
;MRFPRAAGVLLHPTSFPGRYGIGDLGHEAYHFVDFLAASKQSLWQILPLGPTGYADSPYQCFSAFAGNALLISPDKLIEAGYLPETAVSHIPSFPTHTVD
;
A
#
# COMPACT_ATOMS: atom_id res chain seq x y z
N MET A 1 15.20 -12.07 21.94
CA MET A 1 13.79 -11.65 22.17
C MET A 1 12.95 -12.89 22.36
N ARG A 2 11.97 -12.88 23.27
CA ARG A 2 10.95 -13.95 23.39
C ARG A 2 9.62 -13.36 22.95
N PHE A 3 9.09 -13.83 21.83
CA PHE A 3 7.82 -13.33 21.31
C PHE A 3 6.66 -14.12 21.95
N PRO A 4 5.55 -13.46 22.34
CA PRO A 4 4.33 -14.15 22.72
C PRO A 4 3.77 -14.88 21.49
N ARG A 5 2.89 -15.87 21.72
CA ARG A 5 2.21 -16.56 20.61
C ARG A 5 1.35 -15.56 19.85
N ALA A 6 1.60 -15.41 18.56
CA ALA A 6 0.97 -14.44 17.68
C ALA A 6 0.67 -15.09 16.33
N ALA A 7 -0.25 -14.48 15.58
CA ALA A 7 -0.56 -14.82 14.20
C ALA A 7 -0.68 -13.52 13.39
N GLY A 8 -0.50 -13.62 12.08
CA GLY A 8 -0.49 -12.46 11.21
C GLY A 8 -0.60 -12.82 9.74
N VAL A 9 -0.62 -11.77 8.93
CA VAL A 9 -0.71 -11.86 7.47
C VAL A 9 0.51 -11.20 6.84
N LEU A 10 1.05 -11.85 5.81
CA LEU A 10 1.99 -11.23 4.88
C LEU A 10 1.21 -10.66 3.70
N LEU A 11 1.23 -9.35 3.54
CA LEU A 11 0.58 -8.66 2.42
C LEU A 11 1.32 -7.35 2.18
N HIS A 12 1.83 -7.10 0.98
CA HIS A 12 2.48 -5.83 0.67
C HIS A 12 1.43 -4.76 0.31
N PRO A 13 1.62 -3.47 0.65
CA PRO A 13 0.63 -2.44 0.35
C PRO A 13 0.29 -2.30 -1.14
N THR A 14 1.23 -2.61 -2.04
CA THR A 14 0.98 -2.59 -3.49
C THR A 14 -0.11 -3.58 -3.92
N SER A 15 -0.39 -4.61 -3.11
CA SER A 15 -1.40 -5.64 -3.38
C SER A 15 -2.79 -5.28 -2.85
N PHE A 16 -2.97 -4.13 -2.19
CA PHE A 16 -4.31 -3.68 -1.85
C PHE A 16 -5.12 -3.39 -3.11
N PRO A 17 -6.44 -3.60 -3.08
CA PRO A 17 -7.30 -3.11 -4.14
C PRO A 17 -7.14 -1.58 -4.22
N GLY A 18 -7.08 -1.04 -5.44
CA GLY A 18 -6.85 0.40 -5.62
C GLY A 18 -7.30 0.86 -6.99
N ARG A 19 -7.91 2.04 -7.07
CA ARG A 19 -8.38 2.60 -8.35
C ARG A 19 -7.25 3.23 -9.17
N TYR A 20 -6.06 3.40 -8.60
CA TYR A 20 -4.93 4.09 -9.21
C TYR A 20 -3.92 3.14 -9.87
N GLY A 21 -4.29 1.87 -10.09
CA GLY A 21 -3.45 0.85 -10.71
C GLY A 21 -2.50 0.13 -9.75
N ILE A 22 -2.34 0.64 -8.53
CA ILE A 22 -1.55 0.03 -7.46
C ILE A 22 -2.23 0.28 -6.11
N GLY A 23 -2.04 -0.62 -5.15
CA GLY A 23 -2.42 -0.37 -3.76
C GLY A 23 -1.55 0.71 -3.11
N ASP A 24 -2.15 1.49 -2.22
CA ASP A 24 -1.51 2.65 -1.57
C ASP A 24 -1.69 2.62 -0.04
N LEU A 25 -1.13 3.63 0.64
CA LEU A 25 -1.31 3.84 2.08
C LEU A 25 -2.51 4.74 2.41
N GLY A 26 -3.62 4.51 1.71
CA GLY A 26 -4.90 5.20 1.85
C GLY A 26 -5.95 4.38 2.60
N HIS A 27 -7.21 4.48 2.18
CA HIS A 27 -8.35 3.85 2.86
C HIS A 27 -8.23 2.33 3.00
N GLU A 28 -7.80 1.64 1.95
CA GLU A 28 -7.70 0.18 1.96
C GLU A 28 -6.63 -0.33 2.93
N ALA A 29 -5.58 0.45 3.20
CA ALA A 29 -4.62 0.11 4.25
C ALA A 29 -5.27 0.16 5.65
N TYR A 30 -6.14 1.14 5.93
CA TYR A 30 -6.89 1.20 7.18
C TYR A 30 -7.92 0.06 7.27
N HIS A 31 -8.68 -0.19 6.19
CA HIS A 31 -9.61 -1.32 6.14
C HIS A 31 -8.91 -2.66 6.39
N PHE A 32 -7.70 -2.84 5.87
CA PHE A 32 -6.91 -4.05 6.12
C PHE A 32 -6.47 -4.16 7.59
N VAL A 33 -6.04 -3.06 8.21
CA VAL A 33 -5.72 -3.04 9.65
C VAL A 33 -6.95 -3.35 10.49
N ASP A 34 -8.11 -2.80 10.14
CA ASP A 34 -9.38 -3.10 10.80
C ASP A 34 -9.75 -4.59 10.65
N PHE A 35 -9.53 -5.18 9.46
CA PHE A 35 -9.69 -6.61 9.22
C PHE A 35 -8.76 -7.45 10.09
N LEU A 36 -7.48 -7.08 10.21
CA LEU A 36 -6.52 -7.78 11.08
C LEU A 36 -6.98 -7.72 12.54
N ALA A 37 -7.39 -6.55 13.03
CA ALA A 37 -7.89 -6.35 14.38
C ALA A 37 -9.14 -7.19 14.65
N ALA A 38 -10.13 -7.15 13.75
CA ALA A 38 -11.36 -7.95 13.83
C ALA A 38 -11.07 -9.46 13.81
N SER A 39 -10.07 -9.88 13.05
CA SER A 39 -9.62 -11.27 12.93
C SER A 39 -8.63 -11.70 14.03
N LYS A 40 -8.35 -10.82 15.01
CA LYS A 40 -7.40 -11.05 16.11
C LYS A 40 -5.98 -11.39 15.64
N GLN A 41 -5.61 -10.93 14.44
CA GLN A 41 -4.24 -10.98 13.95
C GLN A 41 -3.45 -9.85 14.59
N SER A 42 -2.25 -10.15 15.07
CA SER A 42 -1.40 -9.20 15.80
C SER A 42 -0.11 -8.84 15.07
N LEU A 43 0.11 -9.42 13.89
CA LEU A 43 1.27 -9.14 13.05
C LEU A 43 0.80 -8.84 11.62
N TRP A 44 1.43 -7.83 11.02
CA TRP A 44 1.38 -7.56 9.59
C TRP A 44 2.82 -7.53 9.09
N GLN A 45 3.15 -8.44 8.18
CA GLN A 45 4.44 -8.45 7.51
C GLN A 45 4.32 -7.83 6.12
N ILE A 46 5.32 -7.04 5.74
CA ILE A 46 5.45 -6.39 4.43
C ILE A 46 6.82 -6.67 3.82
N LEU A 47 6.92 -6.51 2.49
CA LEU A 47 8.20 -6.40 1.77
C LEU A 47 8.82 -5.00 2.01
N PRO A 48 10.09 -4.76 1.61
CA PRO A 48 10.69 -3.44 1.77
C PRO A 48 9.90 -2.34 1.05
N LEU A 49 9.85 -1.15 1.64
CA LEU A 49 9.06 -0.01 1.15
C LEU A 49 9.88 0.97 0.31
N GLY A 50 11.08 0.57 -0.14
CA GLY A 50 11.97 1.47 -0.87
C GLY A 50 11.51 1.73 -2.31
N PRO A 51 11.98 2.83 -2.93
CA PRO A 51 11.68 3.12 -4.33
C PRO A 51 12.30 2.04 -5.23
N THR A 52 11.46 1.36 -6.00
CA THR A 52 11.84 0.23 -6.86
C THR A 52 12.58 0.71 -8.11
N GLY A 53 13.56 -0.08 -8.56
CA GLY A 53 14.24 0.11 -9.84
C GLY A 53 13.58 -0.64 -11.00
N TYR A 54 14.36 -0.89 -12.05
CA TYR A 54 13.90 -1.71 -13.18
C TYR A 54 13.43 -3.10 -12.72
N ALA A 55 12.29 -3.56 -13.25
CA ALA A 55 11.59 -4.80 -12.90
C ALA A 55 10.94 -4.82 -11.50
N ASP A 56 10.75 -3.66 -10.88
CA ASP A 56 9.83 -3.43 -9.75
C ASP A 56 10.07 -4.29 -8.49
N SER A 57 11.27 -4.86 -8.35
CA SER A 57 11.64 -5.63 -7.18
C SER A 57 11.81 -4.72 -5.96
N PRO A 58 11.08 -4.96 -4.84
CA PRO A 58 11.25 -4.22 -3.60
C PRO A 58 12.59 -4.52 -2.91
N TYR A 59 13.39 -5.43 -3.44
CA TYR A 59 14.74 -5.73 -2.96
C TYR A 59 15.84 -5.02 -3.77
N GLN A 60 15.48 -4.33 -4.86
CA GLN A 60 16.39 -3.56 -5.70
C GLN A 60 16.04 -2.07 -5.64
N CYS A 61 16.25 -1.48 -4.46
CA CYS A 61 15.86 -0.09 -4.20
C CYS A 61 16.94 0.91 -4.59
N PHE A 62 16.53 2.10 -5.04
CA PHE A 62 17.46 3.23 -5.25
C PHE A 62 18.02 3.81 -3.94
N SER A 63 17.38 3.51 -2.80
CA SER A 63 17.77 3.98 -1.49
C SER A 63 17.40 2.97 -0.41
N ALA A 64 18.26 2.84 0.60
CA ALA A 64 17.99 2.04 1.79
C ALA A 64 17.08 2.75 2.81
N PHE A 65 16.78 4.04 2.61
CA PHE A 65 16.06 4.89 3.58
C PHE A 65 14.77 5.51 3.03
N ALA A 66 14.71 5.80 1.74
CA ALA A 66 13.55 6.45 1.15
C ALA A 66 12.34 5.51 1.07
N GLY A 67 11.14 6.08 1.05
CA GLY A 67 9.91 5.36 0.72
C GLY A 67 9.59 5.38 -0.77
N ASN A 68 8.84 4.39 -1.24
CA ASN A 68 8.31 4.35 -2.60
C ASN A 68 7.18 5.37 -2.75
N ALA A 69 7.37 6.37 -3.60
CA ALA A 69 6.38 7.42 -3.85
C ALA A 69 5.05 6.89 -4.41
N LEU A 70 5.06 5.72 -5.08
CA LEU A 70 3.86 5.09 -5.61
C LEU A 70 2.90 4.59 -4.52
N LEU A 71 3.36 4.47 -3.26
CA LEU A 71 2.53 4.09 -2.13
C LEU A 71 1.81 5.29 -1.48
N ILE A 72 2.03 6.51 -1.96
CA ILE A 72 1.33 7.71 -1.47
C ILE A 72 -0.09 7.70 -2.02
N SER A 73 -1.08 7.83 -1.14
CA SER A 73 -2.49 7.83 -1.56
C SER A 73 -2.93 9.18 -2.12
N PRO A 74 -3.37 9.25 -3.39
CA PRO A 74 -3.93 10.48 -3.96
C PRO A 74 -5.19 10.94 -3.22
N ASP A 75 -6.02 10.01 -2.73
CA ASP A 75 -7.24 10.34 -1.98
C ASP A 75 -6.92 11.09 -0.69
N LYS A 76 -5.91 10.63 0.05
CA LYS A 76 -5.46 11.31 1.27
C LYS A 76 -4.90 12.70 0.98
N LEU A 77 -4.26 12.92 -0.17
CA LEU A 77 -3.79 14.24 -0.58
C LEU A 77 -4.95 15.18 -0.92
N ILE A 78 -6.02 14.67 -1.54
CA ILE A 78 -7.24 15.43 -1.82
C ILE A 78 -7.94 15.82 -0.52
N GLU A 79 -8.14 14.88 0.39
CA GLU A 79 -8.74 15.12 1.71
C GLU A 79 -7.97 16.16 2.52
N ALA A 80 -6.65 16.17 2.42
CA ALA A 80 -5.78 17.14 3.06
C ALA A 80 -5.74 18.51 2.36
N GLY A 81 -6.36 18.65 1.19
CA GLY A 81 -6.38 19.88 0.39
C GLY A 81 -5.07 20.16 -0.36
N TYR A 82 -4.18 19.18 -0.50
CA TYR A 82 -2.91 19.31 -1.23
C TYR A 82 -3.02 18.95 -2.71
N LEU A 83 -4.10 18.26 -3.10
CA LEU A 83 -4.38 17.88 -4.48
C LEU A 83 -5.82 18.26 -4.83
N PRO A 84 -6.09 18.97 -5.94
CA PRO A 84 -7.46 19.21 -6.37
C PRO A 84 -8.09 17.92 -6.90
N GLU A 85 -9.38 17.72 -6.67
CA GLU A 85 -10.13 16.55 -7.17
C GLU A 85 -10.00 16.37 -8.69
N THR A 86 -9.88 17.47 -9.44
CA THR A 86 -9.70 17.47 -10.89
C THR A 86 -8.39 16.81 -11.33
N ALA A 87 -7.39 16.68 -10.46
CA ALA A 87 -6.14 16.00 -10.80
C ALA A 87 -6.32 14.49 -11.04
N VAL A 88 -7.41 13.91 -10.53
CA VAL A 88 -7.75 12.48 -10.69
C VAL A 88 -9.02 12.28 -11.52
N SER A 89 -9.38 13.24 -12.39
CA SER A 89 -10.59 13.13 -13.23
C SER A 89 -10.45 12.12 -14.38
N HIS A 90 -9.23 11.75 -14.75
CA HIS A 90 -8.92 10.89 -15.91
C HIS A 90 -8.12 9.65 -15.48
N ILE A 91 -8.67 8.86 -14.58
CA ILE A 91 -8.06 7.59 -14.15
C ILE A 91 -8.32 6.53 -15.23
N PRO A 92 -7.29 5.80 -15.71
CA PRO A 92 -7.49 4.67 -16.62
C PRO A 92 -8.35 3.57 -16.00
N SER A 93 -8.99 2.76 -16.84
CA SER A 93 -9.68 1.56 -16.35
C SER A 93 -8.66 0.48 -16.01
N PHE A 94 -8.55 0.12 -14.73
CA PHE A 94 -7.71 -0.98 -14.26
C PHE A 94 -8.55 -2.23 -13.94
N PRO A 95 -7.97 -3.45 -14.04
CA PRO A 95 -8.65 -4.67 -13.60
C PRO A 95 -8.99 -4.61 -12.10
N THR A 96 -10.20 -5.01 -11.73
CA THR A 96 -10.67 -4.98 -10.33
C THR A 96 -10.35 -6.24 -9.54
N HIS A 97 -9.93 -7.31 -10.22
CA HIS A 97 -9.78 -8.65 -9.63
C HIS A 97 -8.35 -9.20 -9.70
N THR A 98 -7.43 -8.48 -10.35
CA THR A 98 -6.06 -8.92 -10.58
C THR A 98 -5.11 -7.72 -10.52
N VAL A 99 -3.94 -7.93 -9.95
CA VAL A 99 -2.77 -7.04 -10.06
C VAL A 99 -1.72 -7.85 -10.84
N ASP A 100 -1.12 -7.24 -11.85
CA ASP A 100 -0.07 -7.81 -12.69
C ASP A 100 1.31 -7.86 -12.00
#